data_AF-A0AAW9SJX3-F1
#
_entry.id   AF-A0AAW9SJX3-F1
#
_cell.length_a   1.000
_cell.length_b   1.000
_cell.length_c   1.000
_cell.angle_alpha   90.00
_cell.angle_beta   90.00
_cell.angle_gamma   90.00
#
_symmetry.space_group_name_H-M   'P 1'
#
loop_
_entity.id
_entity.type
_entity.pdbx_description
1 polymer ?
#
loop_
_entity_poly.entity_id
_entity_poly.type
_entity_poly.pdbx_seq_one_letter_code
_entity_poly.pdbx_strand_id
1 'polypeptide(L)'
;MLATTRGKMSFGANYSTYDSGWSAGLHVTRDFVLESIATVKIGPSLGRSDDTDGWSLGGKVIVERYQPTDFGFMFLSAQYNTYQNDWFALAQFGNASGLSVDLTAGGSETYSEQAVAVNYRLDDEGPVRLRAGYRFDAQQVFVGLSVNTY
;
A
#
# COMPACT_ATOMS: atom_id res chain seq x y z
N MET A 1 -3.93 1.53 7.98
CA MET A 1 -4.49 1.91 6.67
C MET A 1 -5.82 1.21 6.49
N LEU A 2 -6.79 1.86 5.86
CA LEU A 2 -8.07 1.30 5.47
C LEU A 2 -8.24 1.49 3.96
N ALA A 3 -8.73 0.47 3.27
CA ALA A 3 -9.06 0.54 1.86
C ALA A 3 -10.32 -0.29 1.58
N THR A 4 -11.18 0.21 0.70
CA THR A 4 -12.37 -0.50 0.25
C THR A 4 -12.62 -0.19 -1.22
N THR A 5 -13.15 -1.18 -1.94
CA THR A 5 -13.51 -1.05 -3.35
C THR A 5 -14.95 -1.46 -3.53
N ARG A 6 -15.74 -0.62 -4.22
CA ARG A 6 -17.13 -0.91 -4.56
C ARG A 6 -17.34 -0.63 -6.04
N GLY A 7 -17.54 -1.70 -6.83
CA GLY A 7 -17.61 -1.59 -8.28
C GLY A 7 -16.29 -1.06 -8.86
N LYS A 8 -16.34 0.04 -9.62
CA LYS A 8 -15.15 0.68 -10.23
C LYS A 8 -14.59 1.84 -9.40
N MET A 9 -14.95 1.93 -8.12
CA MET A 9 -14.52 3.01 -7.23
C MET A 9 -13.77 2.42 -6.04
N SER A 10 -12.56 2.92 -5.78
CA SER A 10 -11.80 2.61 -4.58
C SER A 10 -11.69 3.84 -3.68
N PHE A 11 -11.73 3.58 -2.38
CA PHE A 11 -11.60 4.55 -1.31
C PHE A 11 -10.50 4.08 -0.39
N GLY A 12 -9.64 4.99 0.06
CA GLY A 12 -8.63 4.63 1.03
C GLY A 12 -8.27 5.76 1.97
N ALA A 13 -7.89 5.37 3.17
CA ALA A 13 -7.47 6.23 4.26
C ALA A 13 -6.19 5.70 4.89
N ASN A 14 -5.23 6.57 5.16
CA ASN A 14 -4.02 6.25 5.90
C ASN A 14 -3.81 7.26 7.02
N TYR A 15 -3.24 6.77 8.11
CA TYR A 15 -2.74 7.56 9.22
C TYR A 15 -1.42 6.93 9.65
N SER A 16 -0.42 7.77 9.89
CA SER A 16 0.92 7.35 10.32
C SER A 16 1.48 8.37 11.31
N THR A 17 2.23 7.88 12.29
CA THR A 17 3.00 8.67 13.25
C THR A 17 4.47 8.29 13.14
N TYR A 18 5.34 9.27 13.29
CA TYR A 18 6.79 9.12 13.24
C TYR A 18 7.44 10.08 14.26
N ASP A 19 8.74 9.94 14.51
CA ASP A 19 9.42 10.64 15.61
C ASP A 19 9.27 12.17 15.57
N SER A 20 9.11 12.74 14.38
CA SER A 20 8.97 14.18 14.16
C SER A 20 7.54 14.65 13.82
N GLY A 21 6.51 13.79 13.85
CA GLY A 21 5.15 14.22 13.55
C GLY A 21 4.16 13.13 13.14
N TRP A 22 3.16 13.54 12.37
CA TRP A 22 2.09 12.65 11.89
C TRP A 22 1.65 13.03 10.47
N SER A 23 1.06 12.06 9.77
CA SER A 23 0.41 12.27 8.48
C SER A 23 -0.91 11.51 8.38
N ALA A 24 -1.87 12.12 7.71
CA ALA A 24 -3.14 11.52 7.35
C ALA A 24 -3.44 11.78 5.87
N GLY A 25 -4.04 10.79 5.21
CA GLY A 25 -4.41 10.88 3.81
C GLY A 25 -5.73 10.18 3.54
N LEU A 26 -6.49 10.75 2.60
CA LEU A 26 -7.71 10.19 2.03
C LEU A 26 -7.59 10.23 0.51
N HIS A 27 -8.18 9.24 -0.16
CA HIS A 27 -8.30 9.28 -1.62
C HIS A 27 -9.56 8.57 -2.08
N VAL A 28 -10.02 9.01 -3.25
CA VAL A 28 -11.08 8.37 -4.02
C VAL A 28 -10.55 8.17 -5.43
N THR A 29 -10.57 6.95 -5.93
CA THR A 29 -10.05 6.63 -7.27
C THR A 29 -11.07 5.85 -8.07
N ARG A 30 -11.05 6.05 -9.38
CA ARG A 30 -11.80 5.24 -10.35
C ARG A 30 -10.86 4.23 -11.02
N ASP A 31 -11.35 3.01 -11.17
CA ASP A 31 -10.58 1.89 -11.70
C ASP A 31 -10.78 1.75 -13.22
N PHE A 32 -9.65 1.63 -13.93
CA PHE A 32 -9.53 1.40 -15.36
C PHE A 32 -8.74 0.10 -15.57
N VAL A 33 -9.45 -0.96 -15.94
CA VAL A 33 -8.83 -2.27 -16.20
C VAL A 33 -8.26 -2.25 -17.62
N LEU A 34 -6.93 -2.38 -17.71
CA LEU A 34 -6.22 -2.62 -18.97
C LEU A 34 -6.03 -4.12 -19.09
N GLU A 35 -6.85 -4.75 -19.93
CA GLU A 35 -6.89 -6.21 -20.08
C GLU A 35 -5.49 -6.80 -20.25
N SER A 36 -5.21 -7.85 -19.48
CA SER A 36 -3.94 -8.60 -19.46
C SER A 36 -2.69 -7.80 -19.07
N ILE A 37 -2.80 -6.51 -18.71
CA ILE A 37 -1.66 -5.67 -18.35
C ILE A 37 -1.70 -5.29 -16.88
N ALA A 38 -2.69 -4.49 -16.47
CA ALA A 38 -2.78 -3.92 -15.13
C ALA A 38 -4.15 -3.25 -14.89
N THR A 39 -4.47 -2.97 -13.64
CA THR A 39 -5.53 -2.05 -13.26
C THR A 39 -4.89 -0.71 -12.90
N VAL A 40 -5.35 0.35 -13.56
CA VAL A 40 -4.94 1.73 -13.26
C VAL A 40 -6.07 2.41 -12.50
N LYS A 41 -5.78 2.97 -11.33
CA LYS A 41 -6.74 3.74 -10.52
C LYS A 41 -6.31 5.19 -10.47
N ILE A 42 -7.22 6.10 -10.79
CA ILE A 42 -6.93 7.54 -10.86
C ILE A 42 -8.01 8.32 -10.13
N GLY A 43 -7.64 9.33 -9.34
CA GLY A 43 -8.61 10.24 -8.76
C GLY A 43 -8.02 11.22 -7.76
N PRO A 44 -8.86 12.03 -7.09
CA PRO A 44 -8.41 13.01 -6.13
C PRO A 44 -7.88 12.38 -4.84
N SER A 45 -6.95 13.06 -4.21
CA SER A 45 -6.44 12.81 -2.87
C SER A 45 -6.57 14.07 -2.01
N LEU A 46 -6.68 13.87 -0.70
CA LEU A 46 -6.64 14.92 0.31
C LEU A 46 -5.67 14.46 1.40
N GLY A 47 -4.71 15.31 1.76
CA GLY A 47 -3.70 14.99 2.76
C GLY A 47 -3.51 16.11 3.76
N ARG A 48 -3.06 15.72 4.97
CA ARG A 48 -2.58 16.65 6.00
C ARG A 48 -1.45 15.99 6.76
N SER A 49 -0.39 16.72 7.04
CA SER A 49 0.67 16.33 7.96
C SER A 49 1.04 17.50 8.87
N ASP A 50 1.90 17.20 9.85
CA ASP A 50 2.49 18.21 10.74
C ASP A 50 3.31 19.27 9.96
N ASP A 51 3.88 18.87 8.82
CA ASP A 51 4.67 19.74 7.92
C ASP A 51 3.81 20.65 7.01
N THR A 52 2.47 20.54 7.04
CA THR A 52 1.58 21.29 6.14
C THR A 52 0.55 22.12 6.91
N ASP A 53 0.41 23.39 6.54
CA ASP A 53 -0.62 24.28 7.08
C ASP A 53 -2.00 23.95 6.49
N GLY A 54 -2.65 22.93 7.05
CA GLY A 54 -4.03 22.56 6.73
C GLY A 54 -4.16 21.39 5.76
N TRP A 55 -5.32 21.29 5.11
CA TRP A 55 -5.61 20.23 4.15
C TRP A 55 -5.12 20.60 2.75
N SER A 56 -4.43 19.67 2.11
CA SER A 56 -3.93 19.84 0.75
C SER A 56 -4.63 18.88 -0.20
N LEU A 57 -5.06 19.39 -1.35
CA LEU A 57 -5.64 18.61 -2.44
C LEU A 57 -4.55 18.11 -3.37
N GLY A 58 -4.69 16.88 -3.85
CA GLY A 58 -3.79 16.27 -4.82
C GLY A 58 -4.51 15.35 -5.81
N GLY A 59 -3.75 14.83 -6.75
CA GLY A 59 -4.13 13.72 -7.61
C GLY A 59 -3.36 12.47 -7.22
N LYS A 60 -4.03 11.31 -7.28
CA LYS A 60 -3.43 10.01 -7.02
C LYS A 60 -3.61 9.10 -8.22
N VAL A 61 -2.52 8.41 -8.56
CA VAL A 61 -2.49 7.31 -9.53
C VAL A 61 -1.97 6.06 -8.83
N ILE A 62 -2.62 4.94 -9.06
CA ILE A 62 -2.25 3.61 -8.58
C ILE A 62 -2.23 2.68 -9.79
N VAL A 63 -1.18 1.88 -9.94
CA VAL A 63 -1.10 0.85 -10.97
C VAL A 63 -0.86 -0.48 -10.28
N GLU A 64 -1.77 -1.43 -10.45
CA GLU A 64 -1.73 -2.74 -9.82
C GLU A 64 -1.75 -3.85 -10.87
N ARG A 65 -0.98 -4.91 -10.64
CA ARG A 65 -1.02 -6.13 -11.46
C ARG A 65 -0.94 -7.34 -10.56
N TYR A 66 -1.96 -8.19 -10.65
CA TYR A 66 -1.93 -9.54 -10.13
C TYR A 66 -1.62 -10.52 -11.26
N GLN A 67 -0.70 -11.43 -11.02
CA GLN A 67 -0.38 -12.50 -11.96
C GLN A 67 -0.28 -13.83 -11.19
N PRO A 68 -1.13 -14.82 -11.48
CA PRO A 68 -0.95 -16.16 -10.96
C PRO A 68 0.32 -16.79 -11.56
N THR A 69 1.02 -17.59 -10.78
CA THR A 69 2.24 -18.30 -11.18
C THR A 69 2.14 -19.77 -10.74
N ASP A 70 2.98 -20.64 -11.30
CA ASP A 70 2.99 -22.06 -10.93
C ASP A 70 3.32 -22.29 -9.45
N PHE A 71 4.00 -21.35 -8.81
CA PHE A 71 4.33 -21.38 -7.38
C PHE A 71 3.31 -20.66 -6.49
N GLY A 72 2.32 -19.98 -7.07
CA GLY A 72 1.31 -19.21 -6.34
C GLY A 72 0.94 -17.93 -7.08
N PHE A 73 1.50 -16.79 -6.65
CA PHE A 73 1.20 -15.51 -7.27
C PHE A 73 2.32 -14.48 -7.16
N MET A 74 2.25 -13.50 -8.05
CA MET A 74 2.96 -12.23 -7.99
C MET A 74 1.93 -11.09 -7.97
N PHE A 75 2.12 -10.14 -7.06
CA PHE A 75 1.35 -8.90 -7.02
C PHE A 75 2.31 -7.71 -7.06
N LEU A 76 2.09 -6.82 -8.02
CA LEU A 76 2.86 -5.59 -8.18
C LEU A 76 1.93 -4.40 -7.97
N SER A 77 2.38 -3.39 -7.24
CA SER A 77 1.66 -2.13 -7.07
C SER A 77 2.65 -0.97 -7.12
N ALA A 78 2.33 0.07 -7.88
CA ALA A 78 3.00 1.36 -7.84
C ALA A 78 1.98 2.47 -7.62
N GLN A 79 2.33 3.46 -6.81
CA GLN A 79 1.46 4.58 -6.45
C GLN A 79 2.25 5.87 -6.54
N TYR A 80 1.60 6.91 -7.02
CA TYR A 80 2.11 8.27 -6.98
C TYR A 80 0.98 9.22 -6.57
N ASN A 81 1.31 10.16 -5.71
CA ASN A 81 0.40 11.17 -5.19
C ASN A 81 1.08 12.53 -5.32
N THR A 82 0.40 13.49 -5.95
CA THR A 82 0.96 14.85 -6.08
C THR A 82 1.03 15.57 -4.74
N TYR A 83 0.27 15.11 -3.75
CA TYR A 83 0.41 15.56 -2.37
C TYR A 83 1.77 15.11 -1.80
N GLN A 84 2.62 16.06 -1.44
CA GLN A 84 4.00 15.86 -0.96
C GLN A 84 4.92 15.07 -1.91
N ASN A 85 4.54 14.95 -3.19
CA ASN A 85 5.24 14.09 -4.15
C ASN A 85 5.47 12.65 -3.62
N ASP A 86 4.50 12.14 -2.86
CA ASP A 86 4.54 10.82 -2.24
C ASP A 86 4.43 9.71 -3.29
N TRP A 87 5.26 8.69 -3.17
CA TRP A 87 5.27 7.52 -4.03
C TRP A 87 5.52 6.25 -3.23
N PHE A 88 4.96 5.15 -3.72
CA PHE A 88 5.10 3.84 -3.10
C PHE A 88 5.11 2.74 -4.15
N ALA A 89 6.02 1.79 -4.02
CA ALA A 89 6.14 0.60 -4.85
C ALA A 89 6.15 -0.65 -3.96
N LEU A 90 5.48 -1.70 -4.44
CA LEU A 90 5.38 -3.00 -3.82
C LEU A 90 5.56 -4.08 -4.88
N ALA A 91 6.42 -5.05 -4.57
CA ALA A 91 6.43 -6.35 -5.20
C ALA A 91 6.19 -7.42 -4.14
N GLN A 92 5.15 -8.21 -4.33
CA GLN A 92 4.77 -9.30 -3.43
C GLN A 92 4.79 -10.62 -4.18
N PHE A 93 5.40 -11.62 -3.56
CA PHE A 93 5.44 -12.99 -4.06
C PHE A 93 4.87 -13.91 -2.99
N GLY A 94 3.89 -14.72 -3.34
CA GLY A 94 3.27 -15.62 -2.38
C GLY A 94 2.93 -16.98 -2.95
N ASN A 95 2.66 -17.92 -2.05
CA ASN A 95 2.27 -19.28 -2.36
C ASN A 95 0.84 -19.59 -1.93
N ALA A 96 0.35 -20.78 -2.32
CA ALA A 96 -0.99 -21.25 -1.96
C ALA A 96 -1.18 -21.50 -0.44
N SER A 97 -0.08 -21.68 0.30
CA SER A 97 -0.08 -21.94 1.75
C SER A 97 -0.24 -20.67 2.59
N GLY A 98 -0.50 -19.51 1.97
CA GLY A 98 -0.72 -18.25 2.69
C GLY A 98 0.55 -17.57 3.19
N LEU A 99 1.73 -17.99 2.71
CA LEU A 99 2.99 -17.29 2.91
C LEU A 99 3.27 -16.34 1.75
N SER A 100 3.77 -15.14 2.05
CA SER A 100 4.27 -14.22 1.04
C SER A 100 5.40 -13.35 1.55
N VAL A 101 6.22 -12.86 0.62
CA VAL A 101 7.29 -11.90 0.86
C VAL A 101 6.95 -10.61 0.13
N ASP A 102 7.08 -9.48 0.82
CA ASP A 102 6.93 -8.14 0.27
C ASP A 102 8.31 -7.48 0.16
N LEU A 103 8.56 -6.85 -0.98
CA LEU A 103 9.59 -5.84 -1.17
C LEU A 103 8.88 -4.52 -1.39
N THR A 104 9.18 -3.53 -0.54
CA THR A 104 8.56 -2.22 -0.62
C THR A 104 9.61 -1.13 -0.68
N ALA A 105 9.33 -0.10 -1.46
CA ALA A 105 10.07 1.15 -1.47
C ALA A 105 9.06 2.29 -1.55
N GLY A 106 9.28 3.36 -0.81
CA GLY A 106 8.41 4.52 -0.89
C GLY A 106 9.10 5.75 -0.33
N GLY A 107 8.59 6.91 -0.70
CA GLY A 107 9.19 8.17 -0.31
C GLY A 107 8.35 9.36 -0.69
N SER A 108 8.79 10.53 -0.23
CA SER A 108 8.28 11.86 -0.52
C SER A 108 9.48 12.81 -0.68
N GLU A 109 9.24 14.12 -0.66
CA GLU A 109 10.32 15.11 -0.63
C GLU A 109 11.23 15.00 0.60
N THR A 110 10.70 14.53 1.73
CA THR A 110 11.37 14.54 3.04
C THR A 110 11.61 13.14 3.60
N TYR A 111 11.10 12.11 2.94
CA TYR A 111 11.12 10.73 3.42
C TYR A 111 11.51 9.76 2.32
N SER A 112 12.26 8.73 2.67
CA SER A 112 12.53 7.58 1.81
C SER A 112 12.72 6.37 2.70
N GLU A 113 12.12 5.24 2.32
CA GLU A 113 12.24 4.00 3.04
C GLU A 113 12.13 2.80 2.11
N GLN A 114 12.98 1.82 2.38
CA GLN A 114 12.86 0.48 1.82
C GLN A 114 12.57 -0.53 2.92
N ALA A 115 11.76 -1.54 2.63
CA ALA A 115 11.51 -2.60 3.58
C ALA A 115 11.30 -3.95 2.91
N VAL A 116 11.65 -5.00 3.64
CA VAL A 116 11.30 -6.38 3.34
C VAL A 116 10.38 -6.90 4.43
N ALA A 117 9.33 -7.63 4.06
CA ALA A 117 8.42 -8.24 5.02
C ALA A 117 8.04 -9.66 4.61
N VAL A 118 7.76 -10.49 5.59
CA VAL A 118 7.12 -11.79 5.43
C VAL A 118 5.71 -11.68 5.99
N ASN A 119 4.74 -12.21 5.25
CA ASN A 119 3.36 -12.32 5.68
C ASN A 119 2.98 -13.79 5.81
N TYR A 120 2.21 -14.10 6.85
CA TYR A 120 1.65 -15.41 7.11
C TYR A 120 0.16 -15.28 7.43
N ARG A 121 -0.66 -16.03 6.69
CA ARG A 121 -2.09 -16.17 6.97
C ARG A 121 -2.26 -17.13 8.16
N LEU A 122 -2.89 -16.65 9.24
CA LEU A 122 -2.95 -17.38 10.51
C LEU A 122 -3.87 -18.61 10.46
N ASP A 123 -4.98 -18.51 9.73
CA ASP A 123 -5.92 -19.60 9.51
C ASP A 123 -6.18 -19.74 8.01
N ASP A 124 -6.31 -20.96 7.48
CA ASP A 124 -6.46 -21.20 6.04
C ASP A 124 -7.66 -20.48 5.40
N GLU A 125 -8.70 -20.20 6.17
CA GLU A 125 -9.90 -19.46 5.74
C GLU A 125 -10.06 -18.11 6.46
N GLY A 126 -9.13 -17.76 7.36
CA GLY A 126 -9.23 -16.58 8.21
C GLY A 126 -8.89 -15.27 7.50
N PRO A 127 -9.53 -14.15 7.89
CA PRO A 127 -9.24 -12.83 7.32
C PRO A 127 -7.91 -12.26 7.82
N VAL A 128 -7.31 -12.85 8.84
CA VAL A 128 -6.16 -12.29 9.56
C VAL A 128 -4.84 -12.76 8.98
N ARG A 129 -3.95 -11.82 8.71
CA ARG A 129 -2.56 -12.10 8.35
C ARG A 129 -1.61 -11.38 9.28
N LEU A 130 -0.61 -12.11 9.76
CA LEU A 130 0.53 -11.55 10.47
C LEU A 130 1.56 -11.10 9.45
N ARG A 131 2.16 -9.94 9.68
CA ARG A 131 3.24 -9.38 8.88
C ARG A 131 4.40 -9.02 9.80
N ALA A 132 5.60 -9.46 9.47
CA ALA A 132 6.81 -9.05 10.17
C ALA A 132 7.88 -8.69 9.15
N GLY A 133 8.70 -7.68 9.44
CA GLY A 133 9.67 -7.20 8.46
C GLY A 133 10.73 -6.30 9.05
N TYR A 134 11.58 -5.81 8.17
CA TYR A 134 12.68 -4.91 8.48
C TYR A 134 12.64 -3.70 7.56
N ARG A 135 12.78 -2.52 8.16
CA ARG A 135 12.93 -1.21 7.52
C ARG A 135 14.42 -0.87 7.45
N PHE A 136 14.94 -0.64 6.25
CA PHE A 136 16.37 -0.49 6.02
C PHE A 136 16.89 0.90 6.45
N ASP A 137 16.13 1.96 6.18
CA ASP A 137 16.53 3.33 6.49
C ASP A 137 16.33 3.61 7.99
N ALA A 138 15.19 3.21 8.54
CA ALA A 138 14.93 3.31 9.99
C ALA A 138 15.72 2.28 10.83
N GLN A 139 16.31 1.26 10.20
CA GLN A 139 16.99 0.13 10.85
C GLN A 139 16.15 -0.60 11.90
N GLN A 140 14.84 -0.70 11.66
CA GLN A 140 13.87 -1.19 12.65
C GLN A 140 13.17 -2.45 12.17
N VAL A 141 12.99 -3.39 13.10
CA VAL A 141 12.06 -4.52 12.93
C VAL A 141 10.65 -4.03 13.23
N PHE A 142 9.67 -4.49 12.47
CA PHE A 142 8.26 -4.23 12.73
C PHE A 142 7.44 -5.52 12.68
N VAL A 143 6.33 -5.50 13.41
CA VAL A 143 5.29 -6.53 13.37
C VAL A 143 3.95 -5.84 13.22
N GLY A 144 3.09 -6.37 12.36
CA GLY A 144 1.77 -5.83 12.07
C GLY A 144 0.76 -6.94 11.83
N LEU A 145 -0.51 -6.57 11.95
CA LEU A 145 -1.65 -7.42 11.65
C LEU A 145 -2.47 -6.74 10.55
N SER A 146 -2.97 -7.54 9.62
CA SER A 146 -3.95 -7.09 8.63
C SER A 146 -5.18 -7.99 8.70
N VAL A 147 -6.35 -7.39 8.54
CA VAL A 147 -7.64 -8.07 8.49
C VAL A 147 -8.28 -7.76 7.15
N ASN A 148 -8.40 -8.79 6.30
CA ASN A 148 -9.00 -8.68 4.98
C ASN A 148 -10.40 -9.30 5.02
N THR A 149 -11.42 -8.46 5.09
CA THR A 149 -12.84 -8.86 5.03
C THR A 149 -13.35 -8.69 3.61
N TYR A 150 -13.97 -9.72 3.04
CA TYR A 150 -14.58 -9.73 1.71
C TYR A 150 -16.10 -9.52 1.79
#